data_AF-A0A4Y3VIX3-F1
#
_entry.id   AF-A0A4Y3VIX3-F1
#
_cell.length_a   1.000
_cell.length_b   1.000
_cell.length_c   1.000
_cell.angle_alpha   90.00
_cell.angle_beta   90.00
_cell.angle_gamma   90.00
#
_symmetry.space_group_name_H-M   'P 1'
#
loop_
_entity.id
_entity.type
_entity.pdbx_description
1 polymer ?
#
loop_
_entity_poly.entity_id
_entity_poly.type
_entity_poly.pdbx_seq_one_letter_code
_entity_poly.pdbx_strand_id
1 'polypeptide(L)'
;MASEEIGYRGPTACAAAGITYRQLDYWARTGLVEPSVRPAYGSGTQRLYSFRDVVVLKIVKRFLDTGVSLQNIRTTVQHLRERGFRDLERMTLMSDGATVYECTSPDEVHALLQGGQGIFGIAVGVVWRDVESALSQLHGERIDTGETLVGHNPADELARRRNRAV
;
A
#
# COMPACT_ATOMS: atom_id res chain seq x y z
N MET A 1 -3.01 17.05 -3.39
CA MET A 1 -3.94 17.49 -2.31
C MET A 1 -5.36 16.93 -2.45
N ALA A 2 -5.63 15.95 -3.31
CA ALA A 2 -6.99 15.41 -3.51
C ALA A 2 -7.27 14.07 -2.78
N SER A 3 -6.28 13.46 -2.10
CA SER A 3 -6.43 12.09 -1.55
C SER A 3 -6.69 12.02 -0.05
N GLU A 4 -6.68 13.12 0.70
CA GLU A 4 -6.93 13.10 2.15
C GLU A 4 -8.42 12.96 2.49
N GLU A 5 -9.32 13.22 1.52
CA GLU A 5 -10.77 13.09 1.69
C GLU A 5 -11.33 11.75 1.21
N ILE A 6 -10.49 10.85 0.69
CA ILE A 6 -10.92 9.59 0.09
C ILE A 6 -10.31 8.40 0.85
N GLY A 7 -11.18 7.51 1.31
CA GLY A 7 -10.83 6.21 1.88
C GLY A 7 -11.15 5.07 0.89
N TYR A 8 -10.43 3.97 1.03
CA TYR A 8 -10.57 2.80 0.18
C TYR A 8 -10.96 1.58 1.01
N ARG A 9 -12.05 0.92 0.60
CA ARG A 9 -12.51 -0.32 1.23
C ARG A 9 -11.51 -1.46 0.97
N GLY A 10 -11.58 -2.50 1.80
CA GLY A 10 -10.70 -3.67 1.71
C GLY A 10 -10.53 -4.25 0.29
N PRO A 11 -11.62 -4.51 -0.47
CA PRO A 11 -11.49 -5.00 -1.84
C PRO A 11 -10.70 -4.07 -2.78
N THR A 12 -10.92 -2.75 -2.70
CA THR A 12 -10.17 -1.76 -3.48
C THR A 12 -8.69 -1.73 -3.07
N ALA A 13 -8.42 -1.69 -1.76
CA ALA A 13 -7.05 -1.71 -1.23
C ALA A 13 -6.29 -2.97 -1.66
N CYS A 14 -6.93 -4.14 -1.58
CA CYS A 14 -6.38 -5.41 -2.05
C CYS A 14 -6.02 -5.37 -3.54
N ALA A 15 -6.95 -4.90 -4.38
CA ALA A 15 -6.74 -4.82 -5.82
C ALA A 15 -5.58 -3.89 -6.19
N ALA A 16 -5.53 -2.70 -5.60
CA ALA A 16 -4.46 -1.72 -5.88
C ALA A 16 -3.09 -2.15 -5.34
N ALA A 17 -3.05 -2.81 -4.17
CA ALA A 17 -1.81 -3.30 -3.57
C ALA A 17 -1.35 -4.66 -4.13
N GLY A 18 -2.21 -5.39 -4.85
CA GLY A 18 -1.92 -6.73 -5.37
C GLY A 18 -1.85 -7.81 -4.28
N ILE A 19 -2.66 -7.68 -3.23
CA ILE A 19 -2.70 -8.61 -2.09
C ILE A 19 -4.06 -9.28 -1.97
N THR A 20 -4.08 -10.44 -1.32
CA THR A 20 -5.33 -11.13 -1.00
C THR A 20 -6.03 -10.48 0.21
N TYR A 21 -7.34 -10.66 0.32
CA TYR A 21 -8.09 -10.22 1.49
C TYR A 21 -7.58 -10.86 2.80
N ARG A 22 -7.10 -12.11 2.75
CA ARG A 22 -6.52 -12.79 3.91
C ARG A 22 -5.22 -12.13 4.38
N GLN A 23 -4.36 -11.71 3.44
CA GLN A 23 -3.15 -10.95 3.77
C GLN A 23 -3.51 -9.61 4.41
N LEU A 24 -4.44 -8.86 3.80
CA LEU A 24 -4.92 -7.60 4.35
C LEU A 24 -5.46 -7.76 5.78
N ASP A 25 -6.33 -8.74 6.00
CA ASP A 25 -6.93 -8.98 7.31
C ASP A 25 -5.88 -9.41 8.36
N TYR A 26 -4.96 -10.29 7.98
CA TYR A 26 -3.89 -10.72 8.87
C TYR A 26 -2.97 -9.56 9.25
N TRP A 27 -2.59 -8.71 8.29
CA TRP A 27 -1.73 -7.55 8.54
C TRP A 27 -2.42 -6.47 9.38
N ALA A 28 -3.72 -6.25 9.20
CA ALA A 28 -4.49 -5.35 10.04
C ALA A 28 -4.61 -5.89 11.48
N ARG A 29 -4.94 -7.18 11.63
CA ARG A 29 -5.12 -7.81 12.95
C ARG A 29 -3.81 -7.94 13.76
N THR A 30 -2.67 -8.04 13.07
CA THR A 30 -1.35 -8.13 13.71
C THR A 30 -0.65 -6.76 13.84
N GLY A 31 -1.34 -5.68 13.50
CA GLY A 31 -0.82 -4.32 13.55
C GLY A 31 0.34 -4.03 12.61
N LEU A 32 0.56 -4.87 11.59
CA LEU A 32 1.58 -4.62 10.58
C LEU A 32 1.17 -3.43 9.71
N VAL A 33 -0.04 -3.46 9.16
CA VAL A 33 -0.64 -2.33 8.44
C VAL A 33 -2.12 -2.23 8.81
N GLU A 34 -2.47 -1.18 9.55
CA GLU A 34 -3.83 -0.91 10.01
C GLU A 34 -4.47 0.16 9.12
N PRO A 35 -5.81 0.15 8.97
CA PRO A 35 -6.53 1.25 8.32
C PRO A 35 -6.38 2.54 9.12
N SER A 36 -5.85 3.59 8.50
CA SER A 36 -5.65 4.90 9.13
C SER A 36 -6.87 5.81 9.07
N VAL A 37 -7.79 5.59 8.13
CA VAL A 37 -8.99 6.44 7.97
C VAL A 37 -10.11 5.98 8.91
N ARG A 38 -10.48 4.71 8.83
CA ARG A 38 -11.54 4.15 9.69
C ARG A 38 -11.19 2.71 10.07
N PRO A 39 -10.88 2.44 11.35
CA PRO A 39 -10.83 1.07 11.84
C PRO A 39 -12.24 0.45 11.86
N ALA A 40 -12.31 -0.88 11.88
CA ALA A 40 -13.59 -1.57 12.08
C ALA A 40 -13.68 -2.03 13.54
N TYR A 41 -14.73 -1.60 14.24
CA TYR A 41 -15.07 -2.05 15.59
C TYR A 41 -16.51 -2.58 15.58
N GLY A 42 -16.68 -3.90 15.47
CA GLY A 42 -17.99 -4.56 15.52
C GLY A 42 -18.61 -4.88 14.15
N SER A 43 -19.87 -5.38 14.17
CA SER A 43 -20.62 -5.66 12.94
C SER A 43 -21.17 -4.37 12.34
N GLY A 44 -21.01 -4.20 11.02
CA GLY A 44 -21.55 -3.07 10.26
C GLY A 44 -20.55 -1.96 9.91
N THR A 45 -19.44 -1.79 10.65
CA THR A 45 -18.39 -0.81 10.28
C THR A 45 -17.38 -1.41 9.31
N GLN A 46 -17.16 -0.76 8.17
CA GLN A 46 -16.16 -1.19 7.20
C GLN A 46 -14.84 -0.44 7.41
N ARG A 47 -13.73 -1.18 7.36
CA ARG A 47 -12.37 -0.61 7.34
C ARG A 47 -12.20 0.30 6.12
N LEU A 48 -11.67 1.50 6.34
CA LEU A 48 -11.22 2.38 5.28
C LEU A 48 -9.72 2.63 5.41
N TYR A 49 -9.03 2.40 4.30
CA TYR A 49 -7.60 2.60 4.15
C TYR A 49 -7.37 3.94 3.43
N SER A 50 -6.42 4.73 3.89
CA SER A 50 -5.98 5.91 3.13
C SER A 50 -5.20 5.49 1.88
N PHE A 51 -4.99 6.44 0.97
CA PHE A 51 -4.04 6.27 -0.12
C PHE A 51 -2.67 5.78 0.39
N ARG A 52 -2.19 6.39 1.48
CA ARG A 52 -0.91 6.05 2.11
C ARG A 52 -0.87 4.60 2.59
N ASP A 53 -1.95 4.13 3.22
CA ASP A 53 -2.02 2.75 3.67
C ASP A 53 -1.86 1.79 2.49
N VAL A 54 -2.50 2.08 1.35
CA VAL A 54 -2.40 1.23 0.14
C VAL A 54 -0.98 1.21 -0.43
N VAL A 55 -0.27 2.35 -0.41
CA VAL A 55 1.16 2.39 -0.77
C VAL A 55 1.99 1.50 0.16
N VAL A 56 1.80 1.64 1.48
CA VAL A 56 2.50 0.84 2.48
C VAL A 56 2.18 -0.65 2.31
N LEU A 57 0.92 -1.03 2.08
CA LEU A 57 0.51 -2.41 1.81
C LEU A 57 1.28 -3.01 0.62
N LYS A 58 1.43 -2.24 -0.47
CA LYS A 58 2.16 -2.68 -1.66
C LYS A 58 3.67 -2.80 -1.42
N ILE A 59 4.25 -1.93 -0.60
CA ILE A 59 5.66 -2.03 -0.19
C ILE A 59 5.88 -3.26 0.70
N VAL A 60 5.03 -3.48 1.70
CA VAL A 60 5.06 -4.67 2.57
C VAL A 60 4.97 -5.95 1.75
N LYS A 61 4.06 -6.00 0.77
CA LYS A 61 3.98 -7.11 -0.19
C LYS A 61 5.32 -7.34 -0.89
N ARG A 62 5.90 -6.30 -1.50
CA ARG A 62 7.16 -6.42 -2.25
C ARG A 62 8.30 -6.94 -1.36
N PHE A 63 8.40 -6.47 -0.12
CA PHE A 63 9.39 -6.99 0.82
C PHE A 63 9.18 -8.46 1.17
N LEU A 64 7.94 -8.87 1.47
CA LEU A 64 7.62 -10.28 1.76
C LEU A 64 7.87 -11.19 0.57
N ASP A 65 7.51 -10.77 -0.64
CA ASP A 65 7.73 -11.53 -1.88
C ASP A 65 9.24 -11.74 -2.16
N THR A 66 10.10 -10.88 -1.60
CA THR A 66 11.58 -11.00 -1.69
C THR A 66 12.23 -11.67 -0.48
N GLY A 67 11.46 -12.10 0.52
CA GLY A 67 11.98 -12.82 1.69
C GLY A 67 12.58 -11.94 2.78
N VAL A 68 12.31 -10.63 2.79
CA VAL A 68 12.73 -9.74 3.88
C VAL A 68 12.02 -10.14 5.18
N SER A 69 12.76 -10.16 6.30
CA SER A 69 12.19 -10.57 7.59
C SER A 69 11.03 -9.68 8.04
N LEU A 70 10.03 -10.27 8.71
CA LEU A 70 8.88 -9.52 9.23
C LEU A 70 9.29 -8.42 10.22
N GLN A 71 10.36 -8.64 10.98
CA GLN A 71 10.90 -7.65 11.92
C GLN A 71 11.39 -6.40 11.18
N ASN A 72 12.17 -6.57 10.11
CA ASN A 72 12.67 -5.45 9.31
C ASN A 72 11.54 -4.71 8.59
N ILE A 73 10.55 -5.45 8.12
CA ILE A 73 9.35 -4.87 7.53
C ILE A 73 8.63 -3.99 8.55
N ARG A 74 8.47 -4.43 9.81
CA ARG A 74 7.83 -3.61 10.86
C ARG A 74 8.57 -2.31 11.09
N THR A 75 9.90 -2.36 11.24
CA THR A 75 10.73 -1.15 11.39
C THR A 75 10.58 -0.21 10.20
N THR A 76 10.58 -0.76 8.98
CA THR A 76 10.42 0.03 7.76
C THR A 76 9.03 0.66 7.64
N VAL A 77 7.97 -0.05 8.02
CA VAL A 77 6.61 0.49 8.02
C VAL A 77 6.48 1.67 8.99
N GLN A 78 7.07 1.58 10.19
CA GLN A 78 7.10 2.69 11.14
C GLN A 78 7.81 3.90 10.53
N HIS A 79 9.00 3.68 9.98
CA HIS A 79 9.77 4.72 9.30
C HIS A 79 8.98 5.40 8.16
N LEU A 80 8.30 4.60 7.33
CA LEU A 80 7.47 5.11 6.24
C LEU A 80 6.26 5.92 6.71
N ARG A 81 5.75 5.70 7.94
CA ARG A 81 4.61 6.43 8.53
C ARG A 81 5.00 7.79 9.13
N GLU A 82 6.26 7.95 9.52
CA GLU A 82 6.77 9.18 10.13
C GLU A 82 7.16 10.25 9.08
N ARG A 83 7.37 9.84 7.82
CA ARG A 83 7.79 10.72 6.72
C ARG A 83 6.65 11.54 6.11
N GLY A 84 6.96 12.68 5.50
CA GLY A 84 6.00 13.47 4.72
C GLY A 84 5.78 12.88 3.33
N PHE A 85 4.65 13.22 2.69
CA PHE A 85 4.31 12.72 1.35
C PHE A 85 5.38 13.05 0.29
N ARG A 86 5.94 14.27 0.33
CA ARG A 86 6.98 14.71 -0.64
C ARG A 86 8.30 13.95 -0.49
N ASP A 87 8.60 13.45 0.70
CA ASP A 87 9.84 12.73 0.97
C ASP A 87 9.76 11.31 0.38
N LEU A 88 8.59 10.69 0.42
CA LEU A 88 8.35 9.34 -0.10
C LEU A 88 8.55 9.26 -1.62
N GLU A 89 8.25 10.31 -2.39
CA GLU A 89 8.36 10.27 -3.86
C GLU A 89 9.79 10.13 -4.37
N ARG A 90 10.79 10.56 -3.60
CA ARG A 90 12.22 10.48 -3.95
C ARG A 90 12.94 9.33 -3.26
N MET A 91 12.27 8.66 -2.34
CA MET A 91 12.84 7.61 -1.51
C MET A 91 13.05 6.32 -2.30
N THR A 92 14.24 5.72 -2.13
CA THR A 92 14.51 4.34 -2.57
C THR A 92 14.86 3.51 -1.35
N LEU A 93 14.11 2.44 -1.11
CA LEU A 93 14.42 1.49 -0.05
C LEU A 93 15.26 0.36 -0.62
N MET A 94 16.38 0.03 0.02
CA MET A 94 17.28 -1.05 -0.37
C MET A 94 17.31 -2.09 0.75
N SER A 95 17.32 -3.37 0.41
CA SER A 95 17.35 -4.46 1.39
C SER A 95 18.31 -5.55 0.98
N ASP A 96 19.14 -5.99 1.92
CA ASP A 96 19.98 -7.20 1.81
C ASP A 96 19.26 -8.45 2.39
N GLY A 97 18.02 -8.28 2.87
CA GLY A 97 17.19 -9.31 3.50
C GLY A 97 17.27 -9.27 5.04
N ALA A 98 18.40 -8.83 5.59
CA ALA A 98 18.66 -8.70 7.02
C ALA A 98 18.47 -7.27 7.53
N THR A 99 18.61 -6.26 6.67
CA THR A 99 18.45 -4.83 6.99
C THR A 99 17.79 -4.12 5.80
N VAL A 100 17.01 -3.07 6.10
CA VAL A 100 16.47 -2.16 5.09
C VAL A 100 17.11 -0.78 5.28
N TYR A 101 17.63 -0.23 4.19
CA TYR A 101 18.30 1.05 4.11
C TYR A 101 17.44 2.01 3.29
N GLU A 102 17.41 3.27 3.70
CA GLU A 102 16.92 4.35 2.86
C GLU A 102 18.11 4.91 2.08
N CYS A 103 18.05 4.81 0.75
CA CYS A 103 19.05 5.40 -0.13
C CYS A 103 18.49 6.65 -0.81
N THR A 104 19.27 7.73 -0.76
CA THR A 104 18.96 9.03 -1.36
C THR A 104 19.91 9.38 -2.51
N SER A 105 20.96 8.58 -2.72
CA SER A 105 21.92 8.78 -3.81
C SER A 105 22.39 7.45 -4.44
N PRO A 106 22.86 7.48 -5.71
CA PRO A 106 23.48 6.31 -6.34
C PRO A 106 24.73 5.79 -5.61
N ASP A 107 25.49 6.67 -4.95
CA ASP A 107 26.71 6.30 -4.24
C ASP A 107 26.42 5.45 -3.00
N GLU A 108 25.33 5.75 -2.28
CA GLU A 108 24.85 4.91 -1.17
C GLU A 108 24.43 3.51 -1.65
N VAL A 109 23.78 3.43 -2.81
CA VAL A 109 23.44 2.15 -3.45
C VAL A 109 24.71 1.38 -3.83
N HIS A 110 25.70 2.07 -4.40
CA HIS A 110 26.98 1.46 -4.75
C HIS A 110 27.72 0.94 -3.52
N ALA A 111 27.72 1.69 -2.42
CA ALA A 111 28.35 1.28 -1.16
C ALA A 111 27.74 -0.02 -0.61
N LEU A 112 26.42 -0.20 -0.70
CA LEU A 112 25.76 -1.44 -0.28
C LEU A 112 26.19 -2.65 -1.13
N LEU A 113 26.40 -2.45 -2.44
CA LEU A 113 26.84 -3.51 -3.35
C LEU A 113 28.27 -3.99 -3.07
N GLN A 114 29.15 -3.11 -2.55
CA GLN A 114 30.55 -3.46 -2.26
C GLN A 114 30.68 -4.54 -1.18
N GLY A 115 29.64 -4.78 -0.39
CA GLY A 115 29.60 -5.88 0.59
C GLY A 115 29.50 -7.28 -0.02
N GLY A 116 29.33 -7.41 -1.35
CA GLY A 116 29.22 -8.70 -2.05
C GLY A 116 27.89 -9.44 -1.83
N GLN A 117 26.95 -8.81 -1.14
CA GLN A 117 25.61 -9.34 -0.88
C GLN A 117 24.64 -8.96 -2.01
N GLY A 118 23.66 -9.83 -2.29
CA GLY A 118 22.57 -9.48 -3.18
C GLY A 118 21.64 -8.46 -2.53
N ILE A 119 21.33 -7.37 -3.23
CA ILE A 119 20.42 -6.34 -2.74
C ILE A 119 19.17 -6.23 -3.62
N PHE A 120 18.06 -5.93 -2.98
CA PHE A 120 16.78 -5.65 -3.62
C PHE A 120 16.35 -4.21 -3.34
N GLY A 121 15.94 -3.49 -4.39
CA GLY A 121 15.54 -2.10 -4.32
C GLY A 121 14.05 -1.88 -4.61
N ILE A 122 13.41 -1.01 -3.83
CA ILE A 122 12.06 -0.49 -4.08
C ILE A 122 12.15 1.03 -4.21
N ALA A 123 11.97 1.54 -5.43
CA ALA A 123 11.72 2.96 -5.64
C ALA A 123 10.30 3.30 -5.15
N VAL A 124 10.19 3.97 -4.00
CA VAL A 124 8.91 4.26 -3.34
C VAL A 124 8.04 5.16 -4.22
N GLY A 125 8.63 6.16 -4.89
CA GLY A 125 7.91 7.02 -5.82
C GLY A 125 7.30 6.29 -7.02
N VAL A 126 7.87 5.17 -7.45
CA VAL A 126 7.26 4.32 -8.50
C VAL A 126 6.05 3.59 -7.93
N VAL A 127 6.18 3.00 -6.73
CA VAL A 127 5.06 2.34 -6.04
C VAL A 127 3.90 3.30 -5.83
N TRP A 128 4.21 4.54 -5.43
CA TRP A 128 3.24 5.62 -5.26
C TRP A 128 2.42 5.85 -6.54
N ARG A 129 3.10 6.13 -7.66
CA ARG A 129 2.42 6.37 -8.96
C ARG A 129 1.64 5.15 -9.44
N ASP A 130 2.16 3.95 -9.22
CA ASP A 130 1.43 2.72 -9.57
C ASP A 130 0.11 2.61 -8.78
N VAL A 131 0.13 2.97 -7.49
CA VAL A 131 -1.06 2.94 -6.63
C VAL A 131 -2.04 4.05 -7.01
N GLU A 132 -1.55 5.25 -7.30
CA GLU A 132 -2.37 6.35 -7.81
C GLU A 132 -3.10 5.97 -9.10
N SER A 133 -2.36 5.41 -10.07
CA SER A 133 -2.93 4.92 -11.31
C SER A 133 -4.01 3.85 -11.06
N ALA A 134 -3.71 2.85 -10.22
CA ALA A 134 -4.66 1.78 -9.91
C ALA A 134 -5.93 2.32 -9.22
N LEU A 135 -5.78 3.17 -8.21
CA LEU A 135 -6.90 3.70 -7.44
C LEU A 135 -7.76 4.68 -8.23
N SER A 136 -7.20 5.37 -9.22
CA SER A 136 -7.97 6.24 -10.13
C SER A 136 -9.07 5.48 -10.90
N GLN A 137 -8.92 4.16 -11.05
CA GLN A 137 -9.86 3.28 -11.77
C GLN A 137 -10.76 2.47 -10.83
N LEU A 138 -10.59 2.58 -9.50
CA LEU A 138 -11.29 1.76 -8.52
C LEU A 138 -12.23 2.59 -7.65
N HIS A 139 -13.13 1.91 -6.93
CA HIS A 139 -14.10 2.56 -6.05
C HIS A 139 -13.42 3.18 -4.82
N GLY A 140 -13.67 4.47 -4.58
CA GLY A 140 -13.33 5.17 -3.34
C GLY A 140 -14.56 5.48 -2.50
N GLU A 141 -14.36 5.94 -1.27
CA GLU A 141 -15.39 6.48 -0.39
C GLU A 141 -14.95 7.85 0.10
N ARG A 142 -15.79 8.87 -0.07
CA ARG A 142 -15.60 10.18 0.57
C ARG A 142 -15.69 10.01 2.08
N ILE A 143 -14.66 10.44 2.80
CA ILE A 143 -14.52 10.23 4.25
C ILE A 143 -15.56 11.05 5.03
N ASP A 144 -15.86 12.25 4.54
CA ASP A 144 -16.79 13.20 5.13
C ASP A 144 -18.26 12.83 4.91
N THR A 145 -18.62 12.42 3.69
CA THR A 145 -20.02 12.14 3.32
C THR A 145 -20.38 10.65 3.31
N GLY A 146 -19.39 9.75 3.29
CA GLY A 146 -19.59 8.32 3.06
C GLY A 146 -20.01 7.97 1.63
N GLU A 147 -20.03 8.95 0.71
CA GLU A 147 -20.41 8.76 -0.68
C GLU A 147 -19.42 7.82 -1.38
N THR A 148 -19.94 6.80 -2.07
CA THR A 148 -19.09 5.92 -2.87
C THR A 148 -18.76 6.58 -4.21
N LEU A 149 -17.48 6.84 -4.43
CA LEU A 149 -16.94 7.32 -5.68
C LEU A 149 -16.73 6.13 -6.62
N VAL A 150 -17.51 6.07 -7.69
CA VAL A 150 -17.48 4.95 -8.64
C VAL A 150 -16.33 5.13 -9.64
N GLY A 151 -15.22 4.43 -9.41
CA GLY A 151 -14.19 4.19 -10.41
C GLY A 151 -14.66 3.32 -11.58
N HIS A 152 -14.02 3.48 -12.74
CA HIS A 152 -14.29 2.71 -13.95
C HIS A 152 -13.43 1.44 -13.95
N ASN A 153 -13.84 0.40 -13.23
CA ASN A 153 -13.17 -0.90 -13.30
C ASN A 153 -13.78 -1.77 -14.42
N PRO A 154 -13.02 -2.13 -15.47
CA PRO A 154 -13.53 -2.99 -16.56
C PRO A 154 -14.04 -4.36 -16.07
N ALA A 155 -13.45 -4.91 -15.00
CA ALA A 155 -13.90 -6.18 -14.42
C ALA A 155 -15.27 -6.10 -13.72
N ASP A 156 -15.69 -4.88 -13.36
CA ASP A 156 -16.99 -4.61 -12.73
C ASP A 156 -18.12 -4.60 -13.77
N GLU A 157 -17.81 -4.57 -15.08
CA GLU A 157 -18.80 -4.70 -16.14
C GLU A 157 -19.50 -6.07 -16.11
N LEU A 158 -18.76 -7.15 -15.79
CA LEU A 158 -19.30 -8.49 -15.60
C LEU A 158 -20.18 -8.61 -14.35
N ALA A 159 -19.82 -7.94 -13.25
CA ALA A 159 -20.63 -7.88 -12.04
C ALA A 159 -21.92 -7.06 -12.25
N ARG A 160 -21.84 -5.93 -12.96
CA ARG A 160 -23.00 -5.12 -13.38
C ARG A 160 -23.93 -5.88 -14.32
N ARG A 161 -23.38 -6.69 -15.24
CA ARG A 161 -24.18 -7.57 -16.11
C ARG A 161 -24.91 -8.66 -15.31
N ARG A 162 -24.29 -9.25 -14.28
CA ARG A 162 -24.96 -10.20 -13.38
C ARG A 162 -26.11 -9.57 -12.60
N ASN A 163 -25.94 -8.35 -12.09
CA ASN A 163 -27.00 -7.66 -11.36
C ASN A 163 -28.14 -7.13 -12.24
N ARG A 164 -27.94 -6.99 -13.57
CA ARG A 164 -28.98 -6.62 -14.53
C ARG A 164 -29.77 -7.80 -15.10
N ALA A 165 -29.29 -9.03 -14.90
CA ALA A 165 -29.93 -10.24 -15.39
C ALA A 165 -30.88 -10.88 -14.35
N VAL A 166 -31.25 -10.13 -13.31
CA VAL A 166 -32.20 -10.52 -12.25
C VAL A 166 -33.38 -9.57 -12.27
#